data_AF-A0A0G3YP89-F1
#
_entry.id   AF-A0A0G3YP89-F1
#
_cell.length_a   1.000
_cell.length_b   1.000
_cell.length_c   1.000
_cell.angle_alpha   90.00
_cell.angle_beta   90.00
_cell.angle_gamma   90.00
#
_symmetry.space_group_name_H-M   'P 1'
#
loop_
_entity.id
_entity.type
_entity.pdbx_description
1 polymer ?
#
loop_
_entity_poly.entity_id
_entity_poly.type
_entity_poly.pdbx_seq_one_letter_code
_entity_poly.pdbx_strand_id
1 'polypeptide(L)' 'MYEPITPYAKQFDNLSAVVRDPNAAPTIDGIQRALAEIAENVNNATPGAEIDNRNRATLYRGLLAATRVIQQIRRA' A
#
# COMPACT_ATOMS: atom_id res chain seq x y z
N MET A 1 -2.52 7.71 9.92
CA MET A 1 -1.54 7.39 8.85
C MET A 1 -1.84 6.06 8.16
N TYR A 2 -1.98 4.95 8.90
CA TYR A 2 -2.30 3.63 8.33
C TYR A 2 -3.80 3.29 8.30
N GLU A 3 -4.67 4.20 8.74
CA GLU A 3 -6.13 3.99 8.72
C GLU A 3 -6.71 3.56 7.36
N PRO A 4 -6.19 4.03 6.19
CA PRO A 4 -6.75 3.62 4.90
C PRO A 4 -6.66 2.11 4.62
N ILE A 5 -5.69 1.37 5.17
CA ILE A 5 -5.56 -0.09 4.94
C ILE A 5 -6.38 -0.92 5.92
N THR A 6 -6.83 -0.35 7.05
CA THR A 6 -7.57 -1.07 8.11
C THR A 6 -8.75 -1.90 7.58
N PRO A 7 -9.59 -1.41 6.65
CA PRO A 7 -10.71 -2.19 6.09
C PRO A 7 -10.27 -3.45 5.34
N TYR A 8 -9.02 -3.49 4.88
CA TYR A 8 -8.46 -4.55 4.06
C TYR A 8 -7.43 -5.42 4.80
N ALA A 9 -7.24 -5.23 6.11
CA ALA A 9 -6.17 -5.86 6.87
C ALA A 9 -6.14 -7.39 6.68
N LYS A 10 -7.29 -8.06 6.80
CA LYS A 10 -7.41 -9.52 6.63
C LYS A 10 -7.04 -9.98 5.23
N GLN A 11 -7.42 -9.20 4.21
CA GLN A 11 -7.15 -9.48 2.81
C GLN A 11 -5.69 -9.20 2.46
N PHE A 12 -5.09 -8.20 3.10
CA PHE A 12 -3.68 -7.87 2.97
C PHE A 12 -2.79 -8.94 3.59
N ASP A 13 -3.14 -9.46 4.78
CA ASP A 13 -2.44 -10.59 5.43
C ASP A 13 -2.45 -11.86 4.57
N ASN A 14 -3.49 -12.08 3.77
CA ASN A 14 -3.60 -13.22 2.86
C ASN A 14 -3.67 -12.81 1.39
N LEU A 15 -2.75 -11.92 0.99
CA LEU A 15 -2.74 -11.36 -0.36
C LEU A 15 -2.65 -12.44 -1.46
N SER A 16 -1.95 -13.55 -1.20
CA SER A 16 -1.84 -14.66 -2.13
C SER A 16 -3.18 -15.35 -2.44
N ALA A 17 -4.07 -15.48 -1.45
CA ALA A 17 -5.40 -16.04 -1.70
C ALA A 17 -6.27 -15.04 -2.46
N VAL A 18 -6.16 -13.75 -2.11
CA VAL A 18 -6.92 -12.67 -2.75
C VAL A 18 -6.55 -12.54 -4.22
N VAL A 19 -5.28 -12.61 -4.59
CA VAL A 19 -4.88 -12.48 -6.00
C VAL A 19 -5.27 -13.70 -6.85
N ARG A 20 -5.46 -14.87 -6.23
CA ARG A 20 -5.93 -16.09 -6.93
C ARG A 20 -7.44 -16.12 -7.13
N ASP A 21 -8.19 -15.26 -6.43
CA ASP A 21 -9.64 -15.17 -6.57
C ASP A 21 -10.00 -14.31 -7.79
N PRO A 22 -10.68 -14.87 -8.82
CA PRO A 22 -11.06 -14.13 -10.01
C PRO A 22 -12.04 -12.97 -9.73
N ASN A 23 -12.74 -12.99 -8.59
CA ASN A 23 -13.70 -11.95 -8.20
C ASN A 23 -13.10 -10.90 -7.26
N ALA A 24 -11.82 -11.04 -6.86
CA ALA A 24 -11.20 -10.13 -5.90
C ALA A 24 -10.65 -8.83 -6.51
N ALA A 25 -10.84 -8.61 -7.81
CA ALA A 25 -10.45 -7.37 -8.49
C ALA A 25 -10.79 -6.08 -7.70
N PRO A 26 -12.04 -5.84 -7.25
CA PRO A 26 -12.38 -4.64 -6.47
C PRO A 26 -11.67 -4.57 -5.11
N THR A 27 -11.42 -5.71 -4.46
CA THR A 27 -10.68 -5.76 -3.20
C THR A 27 -9.22 -5.38 -3.41
N ILE A 28 -8.60 -5.88 -4.48
CA ILE A 28 -7.22 -5.56 -4.80
C ILE A 28 -7.07 -4.10 -5.19
N ASP A 29 -8.00 -3.55 -5.97
CA ASP A 29 -8.02 -2.11 -6.30
C ASP A 29 -8.15 -1.26 -5.02
N GLY A 30 -8.99 -1.68 -4.07
CA GLY A 30 -9.11 -1.05 -2.76
C GLY A 30 -7.81 -1.07 -1.95
N ILE A 31 -7.11 -2.21 -1.91
CA ILE A 31 -5.80 -2.34 -1.27
C ILE A 31 -4.77 -1.42 -1.92
N GLN A 32 -4.70 -1.39 -3.26
CA GLN A 32 -3.75 -0.55 -3.98
C GLN A 32 -4.00 0.94 -3.71
N ARG A 33 -5.26 1.35 -3.69
CA ARG A 33 -5.66 2.71 -3.36
C ARG A 33 -5.31 3.07 -1.92
N ALA A 34 -5.62 2.19 -0.96
CA ALA A 34 -5.26 2.39 0.44
C ALA A 34 -3.75 2.56 0.64
N LEU A 35 -2.92 1.75 -0.03
CA LEU A 35 -1.45 1.88 0.02
C LEU A 35 -0.95 3.19 -0.59
N ALA A 36 -1.57 3.67 -1.68
CA ALA A 36 -1.26 4.97 -2.26
C ALA A 36 -1.63 6.12 -1.33
N GLU A 37 -2.82 6.08 -0.71
CA GLU A 37 -3.26 7.07 0.27
C GLU A 37 -2.35 7.09 1.51
N ILE A 38 -1.88 5.92 1.98
CA ILE A 38 -0.86 5.85 3.04
C ILE A 38 0.43 6.51 2.58
N ALA A 39 0.89 6.24 1.35
CA ALA A 39 2.10 6.85 0.81
C ALA A 39 1.99 8.38 0.79
N GLU A 40 0.87 8.92 0.34
CA GLU A 40 0.61 10.36 0.36
C GLU A 40 0.60 10.92 1.79
N ASN A 41 -0.06 10.24 2.74
CA ASN A 41 -0.03 10.63 4.15
C ASN A 41 1.39 10.63 4.73
N VAL A 42 2.23 9.65 4.37
CA VAL A 42 3.65 9.61 4.74
C VAL A 42 4.39 10.82 4.18
N ASN A 43 4.15 11.15 2.91
CA ASN A 43 4.82 12.24 2.21
C ASN A 43 4.35 13.63 2.67
N ASN A 44 3.12 13.76 3.13
CA ASN A 44 2.53 15.02 3.60
C ASN A 44 2.68 15.26 5.11
N ALA A 45 3.16 14.27 5.87
CA ALA A 45 3.45 14.45 7.29
C ALA A 45 4.44 15.61 7.53
N THR A 46 4.29 16.29 8.66
CA THR A 46 5.13 17.44 9.02
C THR A 46 6.62 17.06 8.97
N PRO A 47 7.47 17.87 8.31
CA PRO A 47 8.92 17.63 8.27
C PRO A 47 9.50 17.53 9.69
N GLY A 48 10.28 16.48 9.93
CA GLY A 48 10.99 16.24 11.19
C GLY A 48 12.48 16.47 11.04
N ALA A 49 13.29 15.81 11.88
CA ALA A 49 14.73 15.81 11.70
C ALA A 49 15.11 15.16 10.35
N GLU A 50 16.34 15.39 9.87
CA GLU A 50 16.80 14.82 8.60
C GLU A 50 16.61 13.30 8.50
N ILE A 51 16.83 12.59 9.62
CA ILE A 51 16.66 11.13 9.68
C ILE A 51 15.19 10.73 9.50
N ASP A 52 14.26 11.47 10.08
CA ASP A 52 12.82 11.23 9.93
C ASP A 52 12.38 11.48 8.48
N ASN A 53 12.88 12.54 7.86
CA ASN A 53 12.57 12.86 6.46
C ASN A 53 13.11 11.78 5.50
N ARG A 54 14.32 11.26 5.74
CA ARG A 54 14.86 10.12 4.97
C ARG A 54 14.04 8.84 5.18
N ASN A 55 13.66 8.54 6.42
CA ASN A 55 12.83 7.38 6.73
C ASN A 55 11.46 7.46 6.04
N ARG A 56 10.84 8.64 6.04
CA ARG A 56 9.58 8.90 5.33
C ARG A 56 9.72 8.71 3.82
N ALA A 57 10.78 9.24 3.21
CA ALA A 57 11.04 9.04 1.79
C ALA A 57 11.22 7.55 1.43
N THR A 58 11.89 6.78 2.29
CA THR A 58 12.03 5.33 2.13
C THR A 58 10.68 4.62 2.22
N LEU A 59 9.87 4.93 3.23
CA LEU A 59 8.52 4.38 3.40
C LEU A 59 7.61 4.69 2.20
N TYR A 60 7.60 5.94 1.74
CA TYR A 60 6.86 6.37 0.56
C TYR A 60 7.21 5.52 -0.67
N ARG A 61 8.51 5.38 -0.97
CA ARG A 61 8.98 4.56 -2.09
C ARG A 61 8.62 3.08 -1.93
N GLY A 62 8.72 2.55 -0.72
CA GLY A 62 8.33 1.17 -0.40
C GLY A 62 6.84 0.90 -0.66
N LEU A 63 5.97 1.82 -0.26
CA LEU A 63 4.52 1.73 -0.51
C LEU A 63 4.19 1.78 -2.00
N LEU A 64 4.85 2.66 -2.77
CA LEU A 64 4.69 2.68 -4.23
C LEU A 64 5.25 1.45 -4.93
N ALA A 65 6.32 0.85 -4.40
CA ALA A 65 6.83 -0.42 -4.93
C ALA A 65 5.81 -1.54 -4.69
N ALA A 66 5.22 -1.60 -3.48
CA ALA A 66 4.20 -2.58 -3.14
C ALA A 66 2.97 -2.50 -4.06
N THR A 67 2.45 -1.29 -4.35
CA THR A 67 1.31 -1.14 -5.26
C THR A 67 1.59 -1.68 -6.67
N ARG A 68 2.81 -1.47 -7.19
CA ARG A 68 3.26 -2.00 -8.50
C ARG A 68 3.41 -3.51 -8.50
N VAL A 69 3.98 -4.09 -7.43
CA VAL A 69 4.11 -5.55 -7.28
C VAL A 69 2.73 -6.20 -7.31
N ILE A 70 1.78 -5.68 -6.53
CA ILE A 70 0.39 -6.17 -6.53
C ILE A 70 -0.23 -6.10 -7.94
N GLN A 71 0.04 -5.01 -8.68
CA GLN A 71 -0.42 -4.88 -10.06
C GLN A 71 0.18 -5.93 -11.00
N GLN A 72 1.46 -6.27 -10.83
CA GLN A 72 2.13 -7.27 -11.66
C GLN A 72 1.64 -8.69 -11.37
N ILE A 73 1.40 -9.04 -10.10
CA ILE A 73 0.90 -10.37 -9.73
C ILE A 73 -0.48 -10.62 -10.38
N ARG A 74 -1.33 -9.59 -10.58
CA ARG A 74 -2.60 -9.72 -11.31
C ARG A 74 -2.46 -9.99 -12.82
N ARG A 75 -1.32 -9.65 -13.42
CA ARG A 75 -1.06 -9.79 -14.86
C ARG A 75 -0.37 -11.11 -15.21
N ALA A 76 0.18 -11.80 -14.20
CA ALA A 76 0.89 -13.07 -14.33
C ALA A 76 -0.09 -14.24 -14.25
#